data_AF-A0A5C1HSE1-F1
#
_entry.id   AF-A0A5C1HSE1-F1
#
_cell.length_a   1.000
_cell.length_b   1.000
_cell.length_c   1.000
_cell.angle_alpha   90.00
_cell.angle_beta   90.00
_cell.angle_gamma   90.00
#
_symmetry.space_group_name_H-M   'P 1'
#
loop_
_entity.id
_entity.type
_entity.pdbx_description
1 polymer ?
#
loop_
_entity_poly.entity_id
_entity_poly.type
_entity_poly.pdbx_seq_one_letter_code
_entity_poly.pdbx_strand_id
1 'polypeptide(L)'
;MKPKQIAIELCILIVIYLVACFCWPVLFGTLYGNMALDINLHDTYFMMSASPWQILVLSTFCVLSTLTYLVRAIIKRYKNNLVNVILLTGDFLLIIILIKVYRVILLLEQSIDANAKGWTIYPPLSGHDGNEFPKIPVEHPHFDSYMFIPIVIFMLILVISSILTGKNWKTNTYEQTPS
;
A
#
# COMPACT_ATOMS: atom_id res chain seq x y z
N MET A 1 27.85 14.58 1.93
CA MET A 1 27.57 13.12 2.06
C MET A 1 28.47 12.36 1.10
N LYS A 2 28.93 11.14 1.45
CA LYS A 2 29.83 10.37 0.59
C LYS A 2 29.02 9.73 -0.56
N PRO A 3 29.38 9.93 -1.85
CA PRO A 3 28.59 9.44 -2.99
C PRO A 3 28.44 7.91 -3.00
N LYS A 4 29.44 7.19 -2.48
CA LYS A 4 29.41 5.73 -2.29
C LYS A 4 28.22 5.25 -1.47
N GLN A 5 27.83 6.01 -0.44
CA GLN A 5 26.72 5.62 0.42
C GLN A 5 25.39 5.75 -0.31
N ILE A 6 25.20 6.81 -1.10
CA ILE A 6 23.98 7.01 -1.89
C ILE A 6 23.82 5.87 -2.91
N ALA A 7 24.90 5.48 -3.59
CA ALA A 7 24.88 4.38 -4.56
C ALA A 7 24.47 3.04 -3.94
N ILE A 8 24.93 2.72 -2.73
CA ILE A 8 24.56 1.49 -2.02
C ILE A 8 23.05 1.47 -1.71
N GLU A 9 22.52 2.58 -1.19
CA GLU A 9 21.13 2.68 -0.76
C GLU A 9 20.18 2.60 -1.98
N LEU A 10 20.59 3.20 -3.09
CA LEU A 10 19.89 3.12 -4.37
C LEU A 10 19.93 1.69 -4.94
N CYS A 11 21.08 1.01 -4.87
CA CYS A 11 21.20 -0.39 -5.27
C CYS A 11 20.25 -1.31 -4.47
N ILE A 12 20.15 -1.12 -3.15
CA ILE A 12 19.21 -1.88 -2.30
C ILE A 12 17.77 -1.65 -2.75
N LEU A 13 17.37 -0.39 -3.00
CA LEU A 13 16.02 -0.08 -3.47
C LEU A 13 15.72 -0.73 -4.83
N ILE A 14 16.67 -0.71 -5.76
CA ILE A 14 16.52 -1.39 -7.06
C ILE A 14 16.33 -2.90 -6.86
N VAL A 15 17.14 -3.53 -6.02
CA VAL A 15 17.01 -4.97 -5.74
C VAL A 15 15.63 -5.30 -5.17
N ILE A 16 15.14 -4.52 -4.20
CA ILE A 16 13.80 -4.72 -3.64
C ILE A 16 12.72 -4.56 -4.72
N TYR A 17 12.85 -3.57 -5.60
CA TYR A 17 11.92 -3.37 -6.71
C TYR A 17 11.92 -4.53 -7.71
N LEU A 18 13.10 -5.04 -8.07
CA LEU A 18 13.22 -6.20 -8.96
C LEU A 18 12.63 -7.45 -8.34
N VAL A 19 12.86 -7.69 -7.04
CA VAL A 19 12.23 -8.79 -6.31
C VAL A 19 10.72 -8.65 -6.30
N ALA A 20 10.18 -7.47 -6.00
CA ALA A 20 8.73 -7.21 -6.03
C ALA A 20 8.15 -7.46 -7.44
N CYS A 21 8.83 -7.01 -8.48
CA CYS A 21 8.42 -7.21 -9.87
C CYS A 21 8.53 -8.67 -10.32
N PHE A 22 9.43 -9.46 -9.75
CA PHE A 22 9.65 -10.87 -10.10
C PHE A 22 8.77 -11.84 -9.30
N CYS A 23 8.42 -11.50 -8.06
CA CYS A 23 7.55 -12.36 -7.23
C CYS A 23 6.13 -12.45 -7.80
N TRP A 24 5.53 -11.34 -8.24
CA TRP A 24 4.16 -11.36 -8.74
C TRP A 24 3.98 -12.23 -10.00
N PRO A 25 4.88 -12.26 -11.01
CA PRO A 25 4.67 -13.08 -12.20
C PRO A 25 4.73 -14.57 -11.90
N VAL A 26 5.62 -14.93 -10.98
CA VAL A 26 5.84 -16.29 -10.50
C VAL A 26 4.64 -16.75 -9.68
N LEU A 27 4.16 -15.93 -8.74
CA LEU A 27 3.01 -16.27 -7.89
C LEU A 27 1.70 -16.40 -8.67
N PHE A 28 1.52 -15.61 -9.74
CA PHE A 28 0.30 -15.63 -10.55
C PHE A 28 0.39 -16.50 -11.81
N GLY A 29 1.46 -17.29 -11.96
CA GLY A 29 1.62 -18.22 -13.09
C GLY A 29 1.76 -17.57 -14.47
N THR A 30 1.83 -16.23 -14.54
CA THR A 30 1.89 -15.45 -15.79
C THR A 30 3.15 -15.68 -16.64
N LEU A 31 4.15 -16.39 -16.13
CA LEU A 31 5.28 -16.90 -16.94
C LEU A 31 4.83 -17.88 -18.03
N TYR A 32 3.61 -18.44 -17.95
CA TYR A 32 3.11 -19.49 -18.86
C TYR A 32 1.83 -19.17 -19.65
N GLY A 33 1.23 -17.98 -19.53
CA GLY A 33 0.14 -17.60 -20.43
C GLY A 33 -0.88 -16.60 -19.87
N ASN A 34 -1.19 -15.59 -20.69
CA ASN A 34 -2.16 -14.52 -20.55
C ASN A 34 -2.02 -13.54 -19.36
N MET A 35 -1.88 -12.25 -19.70
CA MET A 35 -1.88 -11.09 -18.80
C MET A 35 -3.30 -10.74 -18.31
N ALA A 36 -4.10 -11.74 -17.96
CA ALA A 36 -5.40 -11.56 -17.32
C ALA A 36 -5.32 -12.24 -15.96
N LEU A 37 -5.54 -11.46 -14.90
CA LEU A 37 -5.65 -12.00 -13.55
C LEU A 37 -7.07 -12.58 -13.45
N ASP A 38 -7.19 -13.87 -13.76
CA ASP A 38 -8.42 -14.64 -13.64
C ASP A 38 -8.50 -15.24 -12.23
N ILE A 39 -9.25 -14.59 -11.34
CA ILE A 39 -9.60 -15.19 -10.05
C ILE A 39 -10.91 -15.96 -10.24
N ASN A 40 -10.82 -17.28 -10.25
CA ASN A 40 -12.00 -18.14 -10.25
C ASN A 40 -12.49 -18.33 -8.80
N LEU A 41 -13.45 -17.51 -8.39
CA LEU A 41 -14.09 -17.60 -7.08
C LEU A 41 -15.54 -18.03 -7.32
N HIS A 42 -15.84 -19.30 -7.02
CA HIS A 42 -17.17 -19.92 -7.02
C HIS A 42 -18.14 -19.36 -8.08
N ASP A 43 -18.03 -19.89 -9.32
CA ASP A 43 -18.91 -19.59 -10.47
C ASP A 43 -18.95 -18.12 -10.95
N THR A 44 -18.10 -17.24 -10.39
CA THR A 44 -17.90 -15.87 -10.86
C THR A 44 -16.52 -15.68 -11.47
N TYR A 45 -16.47 -15.33 -12.76
CA TYR A 45 -15.24 -14.94 -13.45
C TYR A 45 -14.94 -13.46 -13.13
N PHE A 46 -13.98 -13.21 -12.24
CA PHE A 46 -13.43 -11.87 -12.03
C PHE A 46 -12.20 -11.68 -12.92
N MET A 47 -12.40 -11.02 -14.06
CA MET A 47 -11.34 -10.68 -15.01
C MET A 47 -10.88 -9.25 -14.76
N MET A 48 -9.72 -9.07 -14.13
CA MET A 48 -9.17 -7.75 -13.83
C MET A 48 -8.20 -7.32 -14.94
N SER A 49 -8.54 -6.27 -15.70
CA SER A 49 -7.71 -5.69 -16.79
C SER A 49 -6.30 -5.36 -16.29
N ALA A 50 -5.24 -5.36 -17.11
CA ALA A 50 -3.82 -5.29 -16.75
C ALA A 50 -3.28 -4.13 -15.84
N SER A 51 -4.11 -3.20 -15.38
CA SER A 51 -3.71 -2.06 -14.51
C SER A 51 -3.43 -2.37 -13.00
N PRO A 52 -4.00 -3.41 -12.34
CA PRO A 52 -3.74 -3.78 -10.95
C PRO A 52 -2.31 -4.24 -10.72
N TRP A 53 -1.64 -4.74 -11.75
CA TRP A 53 -0.28 -5.24 -11.65
C TRP A 53 0.67 -4.22 -11.03
N GLN A 54 0.63 -3.00 -11.56
CA GLN A 54 1.51 -1.92 -11.13
C GLN A 54 1.22 -1.52 -9.68
N ILE A 55 -0.06 -1.54 -9.27
CA ILE A 55 -0.47 -1.24 -7.89
C ILE A 55 0.05 -2.33 -6.94
N LEU A 56 -0.05 -3.60 -7.32
CA LEU A 56 0.43 -4.72 -6.52
C LEU A 56 1.95 -4.71 -6.37
N VAL A 57 2.69 -4.50 -7.46
CA VAL A 57 4.18 -4.39 -7.43
C VAL A 57 4.61 -3.18 -6.60
N LEU A 58 3.97 -2.02 -6.79
CA LEU A 58 4.30 -0.81 -6.05
C LEU A 58 3.99 -0.96 -4.55
N SER A 59 2.87 -1.60 -4.22
CA SER A 59 2.48 -1.87 -2.83
C SER A 59 3.48 -2.79 -2.13
N THR A 60 3.87 -3.90 -2.76
CA THR A 60 4.87 -4.81 -2.18
C THR A 60 6.23 -4.16 -2.06
N PHE A 61 6.65 -3.38 -3.06
CA PHE A 61 7.87 -2.58 -2.99
C PHE A 61 7.84 -1.61 -1.79
N CYS A 62 6.75 -0.88 -1.59
CA CYS A 62 6.62 0.06 -0.47
C CYS A 62 6.63 -0.64 0.89
N VAL A 63 5.95 -1.79 1.03
CA VAL A 63 5.98 -2.57 2.29
C VAL A 63 7.40 -3.07 2.58
N LEU A 64 8.04 -3.73 1.62
CA LEU A 64 9.37 -4.33 1.80
C LEU A 64 10.45 -3.28 2.05
N SER A 65 10.43 -2.17 1.29
CA SER A 65 11.36 -1.06 1.50
C SER A 65 11.16 -0.42 2.86
N THR A 66 9.93 -0.08 3.26
CA THR A 66 9.66 0.55 4.55
C THR A 66 10.11 -0.33 5.72
N LEU A 67 9.77 -1.64 5.69
CA LEU A 67 10.23 -2.59 6.72
C LEU A 67 11.76 -2.70 6.78
N THR A 68 12.41 -2.81 5.62
CA THR A 68 13.89 -2.91 5.54
C THR A 68 14.56 -1.67 6.12
N TYR A 69 14.07 -0.49 5.76
CA TYR A 69 14.62 0.78 6.24
C TYR A 69 14.26 1.06 7.70
N LEU A 70 13.11 0.57 8.20
CA LEU A 70 12.75 0.64 9.61
C LEU A 70 13.72 -0.17 10.47
N VAL A 71 13.96 -1.43 10.10
CA VAL A 71 14.94 -2.30 10.78
C VAL A 71 16.32 -1.66 10.75
N ARG A 72 16.76 -1.14 9.60
CA ARG A 72 18.09 -0.50 9.47
C ARG A 72 18.18 0.80 10.26
N ALA A 73 17.12 1.60 10.34
CA ALA A 73 17.09 2.81 11.16
C ALA A 73 17.19 2.47 12.65
N ILE A 74 16.46 1.44 13.12
CA ILE A 74 16.54 0.95 14.50
C ILE A 74 17.95 0.46 14.83
N ILE A 75 18.54 -0.41 13.99
CA ILE A 75 19.90 -0.94 14.19
C ILE A 75 20.94 0.18 14.23
N LYS A 76 20.83 1.16 13.32
CA LYS A 76 21.73 2.32 13.27
C LYS A 76 21.35 3.41 14.27
N ARG A 77 20.38 3.16 15.16
CA ARG A 77 19.86 4.10 16.18
C ARG A 77 19.54 5.49 15.62
N TYR A 78 19.00 5.53 14.40
CA TYR A 78 18.65 6.75 13.68
C TYR A 78 19.81 7.74 13.48
N LYS A 79 21.07 7.30 13.52
CA LYS A 79 22.24 8.18 13.30
C LYS A 79 22.46 8.56 11.84
N ASN A 80 21.94 7.76 10.91
CA ASN A 80 22.18 7.95 9.48
C ASN A 80 21.02 8.71 8.83
N ASN A 81 21.26 10.00 8.58
CA ASN A 81 20.29 10.91 7.98
C ASN A 81 19.68 10.39 6.67
N LEU A 82 20.47 9.75 5.80
CA LEU A 82 19.98 9.24 4.52
C LEU A 82 18.98 8.11 4.74
N VAL A 83 19.32 7.13 5.58
CA VAL A 83 18.44 5.99 5.91
C VAL A 83 17.15 6.48 6.53
N ASN A 84 17.22 7.48 7.41
CA ASN A 84 16.05 8.06 8.04
C ASN A 84 15.16 8.80 7.03
N VAL A 85 15.74 9.56 6.09
CA VAL A 85 14.97 10.24 5.04
C VAL A 85 14.27 9.23 4.13
N ILE A 86 14.95 8.14 3.75
CA ILE A 86 14.32 7.07 2.96
C ILE A 86 13.20 6.42 3.75
N LEU A 87 13.40 6.13 5.04
CA LEU A 87 12.37 5.57 5.91
C LEU A 87 11.13 6.47 5.97
N LEU A 88 11.29 7.76 6.28
CA LEU A 88 10.18 8.70 6.40
C LEU A 88 9.42 8.84 5.07
N THR A 89 10.14 8.90 3.96
CA THR A 89 9.53 8.98 2.63
C THR A 89 8.79 7.69 2.28
N GLY A 90 9.38 6.53 2.56
CA GLY A 90 8.78 5.22 2.31
C GLY A 90 7.53 4.98 3.14
N ASP A 91 7.57 5.32 4.42
CA ASP A 91 6.46 5.17 5.36
C ASP A 91 5.27 6.06 4.99
N PHE A 92 5.54 7.32 4.61
CA PHE A 92 4.52 8.22 4.07
C PHE A 92 3.86 7.67 2.79
N LEU A 93 4.67 7.16 1.85
CA LEU A 93 4.16 6.54 0.62
C LEU A 93 3.34 5.27 0.93
N LEU A 94 3.77 4.46 1.89
CA LEU A 94 3.07 3.26 2.31
C LEU A 94 1.68 3.58 2.87
N ILE A 95 1.55 4.62 3.70
CA ILE A 95 0.27 5.09 4.22
C ILE A 95 -0.68 5.49 3.07
N ILE A 96 -0.17 6.24 2.08
CA ILE A 96 -0.98 6.63 0.90
C ILE A 96 -1.46 5.39 0.14
N ILE A 97 -0.58 4.40 -0.05
CA ILE A 97 -0.94 3.16 -0.75
C ILE A 97 -1.99 2.36 0.04
N LEU A 98 -1.84 2.22 1.36
CA LEU A 98 -2.82 1.54 2.21
C LEU A 98 -4.20 2.18 2.11
N ILE A 99 -4.28 3.52 2.11
CA ILE A 99 -5.54 4.25 1.93
C ILE A 99 -6.13 4.00 0.53
N LYS A 100 -5.31 3.95 -0.52
CA LYS A 100 -5.77 3.62 -1.88
C LYS A 100 -6.29 2.20 -1.98
N VAL A 101 -5.58 1.23 -1.41
CA VAL A 101 -5.99 -0.18 -1.38
C VAL A 101 -7.32 -0.32 -0.64
N TYR A 102 -7.47 0.34 0.51
CA TYR A 102 -8.73 0.39 1.25
C TYR A 102 -9.89 0.90 0.37
N ARG A 103 -9.71 2.02 -0.35
CA ARG A 103 -10.74 2.53 -1.28
C ARG A 103 -11.08 1.57 -2.41
N VAL A 104 -10.08 0.89 -2.97
CA VAL A 104 -10.32 -0.09 -4.05
C VAL A 104 -11.13 -1.27 -3.52
N ILE A 105 -10.83 -1.75 -2.31
CA ILE A 105 -11.59 -2.86 -1.71
C ILE A 105 -13.02 -2.44 -1.40
N LEU A 106 -13.25 -1.24 -0.86
CA LEU A 106 -14.61 -0.72 -0.63
C LEU A 106 -15.43 -0.65 -1.93
N LEU A 107 -14.82 -0.19 -3.03
CA LEU A 107 -15.50 -0.15 -4.34
C LEU A 107 -15.82 -1.57 -4.85
N LEU A 108 -14.91 -2.53 -4.62
CA LEU A 108 -15.11 -3.92 -4.98
C LEU A 108 -16.24 -4.54 -4.16
N GLU A 109 -16.26 -4.36 -2.84
CA GLU A 109 -17.33 -4.83 -1.96
C GLU A 109 -18.69 -4.24 -2.35
N GLN A 110 -18.78 -2.94 -2.62
CA GLN A 110 -20.01 -2.32 -3.11
C GLN A 110 -20.50 -2.93 -4.43
N SER A 111 -19.58 -3.31 -5.32
CA SER A 111 -19.94 -3.97 -6.58
C SER A 111 -20.44 -5.41 -6.37
N ILE A 112 -19.90 -6.11 -5.36
CA ILE A 112 -20.31 -7.48 -5.02
C ILE A 112 -21.63 -7.47 -4.25
N ASP A 113 -21.83 -6.58 -3.28
CA ASP A 113 -23.08 -6.46 -2.52
C ASP A 113 -24.25 -6.02 -3.40
N ALA A 114 -23.99 -5.14 -4.38
CA ALA A 114 -24.97 -4.79 -5.41
C ALA A 114 -25.39 -5.99 -6.28
N ASN A 115 -24.51 -6.99 -6.43
CA ASN A 115 -24.79 -8.23 -7.15
C ASN A 115 -25.36 -9.33 -6.22
N ALA A 116 -25.07 -9.30 -4.92
CA ALA A 116 -25.55 -10.26 -3.92
C ALA A 116 -27.00 -10.01 -3.50
N LYS A 117 -27.48 -8.76 -3.54
CA LYS A 117 -28.92 -8.43 -3.45
C LYS A 117 -29.62 -8.63 -4.79
N GLY A 118 -29.66 -9.89 -5.24
CA GLY A 118 -30.56 -10.42 -6.26
C GLY A 118 -30.75 -9.58 -7.53
N TRP A 119 -30.10 -9.96 -8.62
CA TRP A 119 -30.62 -9.69 -9.96
C TRP A 119 -31.92 -10.48 -10.20
N THR A 120 -32.99 -10.08 -9.51
CA THR A 120 -34.31 -10.20 -10.14
C THR A 120 -34.43 -8.98 -11.02
N ILE A 121 -33.91 -9.10 -12.25
CA ILE A 121 -34.32 -8.21 -13.34
C ILE A 121 -35.79 -8.51 -13.55
N TYR A 122 -36.66 -7.87 -12.75
CA TYR A 122 -38.06 -7.79 -13.12
C TYR A 122 -38.11 -6.98 -14.41
N PRO A 123 -38.76 -7.49 -15.47
CA PRO A 123 -38.98 -6.69 -16.66
C PRO A 123 -39.60 -5.36 -16.20
N PRO A 124 -39.15 -4.21 -16.73
CA PRO A 124 -39.52 -2.91 -16.19
C PRO A 124 -41.05 -2.83 -16.12
N LEU A 125 -41.58 -2.85 -14.90
CA LEU A 125 -42.97 -2.48 -14.68
C LEU A 125 -43.05 -0.99 -14.99
N SER A 126 -43.52 -0.70 -16.20
CA SER A 126 -43.90 0.64 -16.65
C SER A 126 -44.84 1.26 -15.61
N GLY A 127 -44.34 2.16 -14.78
CA GLY A 127 -45.19 2.98 -13.90
C GLY A 127 -44.89 2.95 -12.41
N HIS A 128 -43.62 3.08 -12.00
CA HIS A 128 -43.36 3.59 -10.66
C HIS A 128 -42.33 4.72 -10.70
N ASP A 129 -42.86 5.93 -10.59
CA ASP A 129 -42.10 7.16 -10.41
C ASP A 129 -41.21 7.07 -9.16
N GLY A 130 -39.95 7.44 -9.36
CA GLY A 130 -39.07 8.08 -8.38
C GLY A 130 -39.09 7.53 -6.96
N ASN A 131 -38.30 6.48 -6.71
CA ASN A 131 -37.63 6.33 -5.42
C ASN A 131 -36.28 5.64 -5.67
N GLU A 132 -35.23 6.43 -5.83
CA GLU A 132 -33.87 5.96 -5.62
C GLU A 132 -33.81 5.33 -4.23
N PHE A 133 -33.59 4.00 -4.18
CA PHE A 133 -33.39 3.32 -2.91
C PHE A 133 -32.28 4.07 -2.14
N PRO A 134 -32.50 4.43 -0.86
CA PRO A 134 -31.45 5.06 -0.09
C PRO A 134 -30.26 4.09 -0.06
N LYS A 135 -29.11 4.53 -0.59
CA LYS A 135 -27.81 3.91 -0.34
C LYS A 135 -27.54 4.05 1.16
N ILE A 136 -28.11 3.16 1.95
CA ILE A 136 -27.73 2.99 3.35
C ILE A 136 -26.22 2.68 3.29
N PRO A 137 -25.35 3.50 3.91
CA PRO A 137 -23.95 3.14 4.02
C PRO A 137 -23.92 1.81 4.77
N VAL A 138 -23.50 0.75 4.07
CA VAL A 138 -23.25 -0.54 4.72
C VAL A 138 -22.03 -0.28 5.60
N GLU A 139 -22.24 -0.20 6.92
CA GLU A 139 -21.13 -0.17 7.85
C GLU A 139 -20.43 -1.53 7.77
N HIS A 140 -19.12 -1.53 7.49
CA HIS A 140 -18.30 -2.74 7.45
C HIS A 140 -17.36 -2.74 8.68
N PRO A 141 -17.90 -2.87 9.90
CA PRO A 141 -17.17 -2.59 11.14
C PRO A 141 -15.90 -3.44 11.30
N HIS A 142 -15.90 -4.66 10.79
CA HIS A 142 -14.73 -5.53 10.84
C HIS A 142 -13.67 -5.16 9.81
N PHE A 143 -14.05 -4.95 8.54
CA PHE A 143 -13.11 -4.61 7.47
C PHE A 143 -12.45 -3.24 7.70
N ASP A 144 -13.25 -2.25 8.10
CA ASP A 144 -12.78 -0.91 8.45
C ASP A 144 -11.77 -0.98 9.59
N SER A 145 -12.05 -1.78 10.62
CA SER A 145 -11.13 -1.98 11.75
C SER A 145 -9.81 -2.62 11.30
N TYR A 146 -9.85 -3.69 10.49
CA TYR A 146 -8.63 -4.39 10.04
C TYR A 146 -7.73 -3.52 9.15
N MET A 147 -8.30 -2.64 8.33
CA MET A 147 -7.53 -1.75 7.46
C MET A 147 -7.08 -0.47 8.18
N PHE A 148 -7.84 0.00 9.17
CA PHE A 148 -7.49 1.18 9.95
C PHE A 148 -6.32 0.93 10.90
N ILE A 149 -6.27 -0.24 11.55
CA ILE A 149 -5.18 -0.63 12.48
C ILE A 149 -3.77 -0.46 11.87
N PRO A 150 -3.42 -1.04 10.70
CA PRO A 150 -2.09 -0.89 10.12
C PRO A 150 -1.79 0.56 9.73
N ILE A 151 -2.78 1.32 9.24
CA ILE A 151 -2.60 2.75 8.92
C ILE A 151 -2.22 3.54 10.18
N VAL A 152 -2.91 3.29 11.30
CA VAL A 152 -2.60 3.94 12.58
C VAL A 152 -1.21 3.54 13.07
N ILE A 153 -0.84 2.26 12.97
CA ILE A 153 0.49 1.78 13.36
C ILE A 153 1.58 2.49 12.55
N PHE A 154 1.46 2.54 11.22
CA PHE A 154 2.44 3.23 10.38
C PHE A 154 2.44 4.74 10.61
N MET A 155 1.30 5.36 10.88
CA MET A 155 1.28 6.78 11.31
C MET A 155 2.04 7.01 12.62
N LEU A 156 1.89 6.13 13.62
CA LEU A 156 2.65 6.23 14.86
C LEU A 156 4.14 6.03 14.62
N ILE A 157 4.52 5.07 13.78
CA ILE A 157 5.92 4.86 13.35
C ILE A 157 6.46 6.13 12.71
N LEU A 158 5.72 6.74 11.77
CA LEU A 158 6.11 7.97 11.09
C LEU A 158 6.39 9.09 12.08
N VAL A 159 5.49 9.31 13.04
CA VAL A 159 5.63 10.35 14.07
C VAL A 159 6.85 10.08 14.95
N ILE A 160 7.00 8.86 15.46
CA ILE A 160 8.13 8.49 16.33
C ILE A 160 9.45 8.61 15.57
N SER A 161 9.54 8.05 14.36
CA SER A 161 10.72 8.12 13.51
C SER A 161 11.06 9.56 13.13
N SER A 162 10.08 10.43 12.91
CA SER A 162 10.29 11.85 12.64
C SER A 162 10.90 12.58 13.85
N ILE A 163 10.38 12.34 15.06
CA ILE A 163 10.91 12.91 16.30
C ILE A 163 12.35 12.43 16.56
N LEU A 164 12.60 11.12 16.44
CA LEU A 164 13.93 10.53 16.65
C LEU A 164 14.94 11.05 15.63
N THR A 165 14.52 11.17 14.36
CA THR A 165 15.35 11.73 13.29
C THR A 165 15.67 13.20 13.56
N GLY A 166 14.68 14.01 13.94
CA GLY A 166 14.87 15.42 14.25
C GLY A 166 15.78 15.65 15.45
N LYS A 167 15.66 14.83 16.51
CA LYS A 167 16.55 14.88 17.68
C LYS A 167 18.00 14.59 17.29
N ASN A 168 18.25 13.53 16.53
CA ASN A 168 19.60 13.15 16.10
C ASN A 168 20.20 14.11 15.06
N TRP A 169 19.37 14.79 14.28
CA TRP A 169 19.84 15.82 13.36
C TRP A 169 20.46 17.02 14.09
N LYS A 170 19.80 17.48 15.17
CA LYS A 170 20.32 18.58 16.00
C LYS A 170 21.65 18.23 16.63
N THR A 171 21.82 17.03 17.19
CA THR A 171 23.07 16.59 17.84
C THR A 171 24.27 16.59 16.87
N ASN A 172 24.09 16.10 15.64
CA ASN A 172 25.16 16.07 14.63
C ASN A 172 25.57 17.45 14.13
N THR A 173 24.69 18.46 14.22
CA THR A 173 25.02 19.82 13.74
C THR A 173 26.03 20.49 14.67
N TYR A 174 25.96 20.22 15.99
CA TYR A 174 26.91 20.75 16.98
C TYR A 174 28.30 20.09 16.88
N GLU A 175 28.40 18.84 16.44
CA GLU A 175 29.68 18.18 16.17
C GLU A 175 30.37 18.66 14.88
N GLN A 176 29.63 19.35 13.99
CA GLN A 176 30.12 19.84 12.70
C GLN A 176 30.51 21.32 12.70
N THR A 177 30.25 22.05 13.79
CA THR A 177 30.80 23.38 14.03
C THR A 177 32.16 23.27 14.73
N PRO A 178 33.29 23.46 14.04
CA PRO A 178 34.56 23.65 14.74
C PRO A 178 34.50 25.00 15.48
N SER A 179 34.68 24.95 16.80
CA SER A 179 35.05 26.11 17.61
C SER A 179 36.45 26.58 17.25
#